data_AF-E6QEV8-F1
#
_entry.id   AF-E6QEV8-F1
#
_cell.length_a   1.000
_cell.length_b   1.000
_cell.length_c   1.000
_cell.angle_alpha   90.00
_cell.angle_beta   90.00
_cell.angle_gamma   90.00
#
_symmetry.space_group_name_H-M   'P 1'
#
loop_
_entity.id
_entity.type
_entity.pdbx_description
1 polymer ?
#
loop_
_entity_poly.entity_id
_entity_poly.type
_entity_poly.pdbx_seq_one_letter_code
_entity_poly.pdbx_strand_id
1 'polypeptide(L)'
;MRQIGFDKKFTLLVQESHLTKNTILSGFDFLLKANYFQDKDGYFYSSFFSISIGMERLLKLAVITHYMLTNKYSTPTVKQLKTKFGHDVKILYGECMKLMPIYHPKQTKLETEDQALIDFFTEYAANSRYFNLNEVCEARMDRSPLDKWLEIARSVYERHTSYQDRQKCAMDLLYSMDRTGRQNAFTTYLDESGHPMMVFDCLHRQYVIKKSAPLVIWRLVEILRPIHLLLEAMAHKASEYEKSQGKPIMIIPHYEDFFYFLLADKAAIKRRKRWLDIFNN
;
A
#
# COMPACT_ATOMS: atom_id res chain seq x y z
N MET A 1 -39.35 5.64 -21.14
CA MET A 1 -37.89 5.42 -20.92
C MET A 1 -37.72 4.67 -19.61
N ARG A 2 -37.38 3.38 -19.63
CA ARG A 2 -36.92 2.70 -18.42
C ARG A 2 -35.54 3.27 -18.10
N GLN A 3 -35.39 3.99 -17.00
CA GLN A 3 -34.06 4.32 -16.49
C GLN A 3 -33.27 3.01 -16.40
N ILE A 4 -32.06 3.00 -16.95
CA ILE A 4 -31.11 1.90 -16.80
C ILE A 4 -30.77 1.85 -15.31
N GLY A 5 -31.57 1.11 -14.53
CA GLY A 5 -31.35 0.92 -13.11
C GLY A 5 -30.23 -0.09 -12.94
N PHE A 6 -29.08 0.37 -12.44
CA PHE A 6 -28.01 -0.53 -12.04
C PHE A 6 -28.45 -1.37 -10.82
N ASP A 7 -27.96 -2.60 -10.72
CA ASP A 7 -28.17 -3.43 -9.53
C ASP A 7 -27.61 -2.70 -8.29
N LYS A 8 -28.28 -2.84 -7.14
CA LYS A 8 -27.81 -2.23 -5.89
C LYS A 8 -26.39 -2.71 -5.54
N LYS A 9 -26.08 -3.99 -5.80
CA LYS A 9 -24.75 -4.57 -5.57
C LYS A 9 -23.71 -3.92 -6.47
N PHE A 10 -24.03 -3.69 -7.75
CA PHE A 10 -23.14 -2.97 -8.66
C PHE A 10 -22.79 -1.59 -8.09
N THR A 11 -23.80 -0.82 -7.69
CA THR A 11 -23.59 0.52 -7.12
C THR A 11 -22.69 0.47 -5.87
N LEU A 12 -22.91 -0.50 -4.98
CA LEU A 12 -22.11 -0.66 -3.77
C LEU A 12 -20.66 -1.08 -4.07
N LEU A 13 -20.45 -1.98 -5.04
CA LEU A 13 -19.11 -2.40 -5.46
C LEU A 13 -18.33 -1.27 -6.15
N VAL A 14 -19.01 -0.44 -6.94
CA VAL A 14 -18.42 0.77 -7.55
C VAL A 14 -18.00 1.76 -6.47
N GLN A 15 -18.88 2.04 -5.50
CA GLN A 15 -18.56 2.93 -4.37
C GLN A 15 -17.38 2.41 -3.55
N GLU A 16 -17.37 1.10 -3.26
CA GLU A 16 -16.26 0.46 -2.56
C GLU A 16 -14.96 0.53 -3.37
N SER A 17 -15.03 0.42 -4.69
CA SER A 17 -13.86 0.53 -5.58
C SER A 17 -13.29 1.95 -5.58
N HIS A 18 -14.15 2.98 -5.64
CA HIS A 18 -13.72 4.37 -5.50
C HIS A 18 -13.09 4.66 -4.13
N LEU A 19 -13.71 4.19 -3.05
CA LEU A 19 -13.19 4.34 -1.70
C LEU A 19 -11.81 3.67 -1.58
N THR A 20 -11.70 2.43 -2.05
CA THR A 20 -10.44 1.66 -2.05
C THR A 20 -9.35 2.38 -2.84
N LYS A 21 -9.64 2.80 -4.08
CA LYS A 21 -8.75 3.55 -4.95
C LYS A 21 -8.22 4.80 -4.24
N ASN A 22 -9.12 5.66 -3.75
CA ASN A 22 -8.75 6.91 -3.12
C ASN A 22 -7.95 6.71 -1.82
N THR A 23 -8.26 5.67 -1.05
CA THR A 23 -7.54 5.36 0.19
C THR A 23 -6.09 4.95 -0.12
N ILE A 24 -5.85 4.08 -1.10
CA ILE A 24 -4.49 3.67 -1.49
C ILE A 24 -3.69 4.86 -2.03
N LEU A 25 -4.28 5.63 -2.95
CA LEU A 25 -3.60 6.77 -3.58
C LEU A 25 -3.26 7.87 -2.57
N SER A 26 -4.16 8.16 -1.63
CA SER A 26 -3.88 9.09 -0.53
C SER A 26 -2.72 8.60 0.34
N GLY A 27 -2.67 7.29 0.60
CA GLY A 27 -1.56 6.65 1.29
C GLY A 27 -0.22 6.89 0.58
N PHE A 28 -0.17 6.71 -0.74
CA PHE A 28 1.04 7.00 -1.53
C PHE A 28 1.46 8.48 -1.44
N ASP A 29 0.49 9.40 -1.48
CA ASP A 29 0.78 10.83 -1.37
C ASP A 29 1.30 11.24 0.01
N PHE A 30 0.75 10.66 1.08
CA PHE A 30 1.30 10.85 2.43
C PHE A 30 2.71 10.28 2.53
N LEU A 31 2.96 9.09 1.96
CA LEU A 31 4.27 8.48 2.01
C LEU A 31 5.34 9.31 1.31
N LEU A 32 5.01 9.94 0.18
CA LEU A 32 5.92 10.84 -0.53
C LEU A 32 6.22 12.14 0.24
N LYS A 33 5.33 12.54 1.16
CA LYS A 33 5.48 13.73 2.00
C LYS A 33 6.15 13.44 3.34
N ALA A 34 6.05 12.21 3.83
CA ALA A 34 6.57 11.79 5.12
C ALA A 34 8.09 11.93 5.21
N ASN A 35 8.57 12.36 6.37
CA ASN A 35 10.00 12.49 6.64
C ASN A 35 10.26 12.60 8.15
N TYR A 36 11.45 12.18 8.59
CA TYR A 36 11.87 12.29 9.99
C TYR A 36 12.36 13.70 10.33
N PHE A 37 12.15 14.12 11.58
CA PHE A 37 12.75 15.34 12.15
C PHE A 37 12.34 16.65 11.42
N GLN A 38 11.14 16.67 10.84
CA GLN A 38 10.62 17.81 10.07
C GLN A 38 9.16 18.14 10.40
N ASP A 39 8.67 17.72 11.56
CA ASP A 39 7.24 17.81 11.93
C ASP A 39 6.34 17.13 10.87
N LYS A 40 6.81 15.97 10.39
CA LYS A 40 6.19 15.20 9.29
C LYS A 40 5.99 13.74 9.64
N ASP A 41 6.24 13.37 10.90
CA ASP A 41 6.09 11.98 11.36
C ASP A 41 4.63 11.53 11.27
N GLY A 42 3.68 12.46 11.47
CA GLY A 42 2.25 12.22 11.28
C GLY A 42 1.89 11.70 9.89
N TYR A 43 2.62 12.10 8.84
CA TYR A 43 2.38 11.59 7.49
C TYR A 43 2.74 10.12 7.33
N PHE A 44 3.69 9.57 8.11
CA PHE A 44 3.92 8.13 8.13
C PHE A 44 2.69 7.40 8.63
N TYR A 45 2.15 7.78 9.79
CA TYR A 45 0.97 7.14 10.36
C TYR A 45 -0.27 7.28 9.46
N SER A 46 -0.49 8.46 8.86
CA SER A 46 -1.57 8.67 7.88
C SER A 46 -1.40 7.79 6.65
N SER A 47 -0.17 7.65 6.14
CA SER A 47 0.16 6.72 5.06
C SER A 47 -0.13 5.28 5.46
N PHE A 48 0.36 4.83 6.61
CA PHE A 48 0.23 3.45 7.06
C PHE A 48 -1.23 3.05 7.29
N PHE A 49 -2.02 3.94 7.88
CA PHE A 49 -3.45 3.75 8.05
C PHE A 49 -4.16 3.62 6.71
N SER A 50 -3.87 4.54 5.77
CA SER A 50 -4.52 4.56 4.46
C SER A 50 -4.16 3.33 3.63
N ILE A 51 -2.87 2.99 3.54
CA ILE A 51 -2.42 1.83 2.75
C ILE A 51 -2.95 0.53 3.34
N SER A 52 -2.87 0.33 4.67
CA SER A 52 -3.35 -0.93 5.28
C SER A 52 -4.84 -1.16 5.05
N ILE A 53 -5.68 -0.13 5.23
CA ILE A 53 -7.13 -0.21 4.96
C ILE A 53 -7.40 -0.38 3.47
N GLY A 54 -6.68 0.34 2.61
CA GLY A 54 -6.81 0.22 1.16
C GLY A 54 -6.48 -1.19 0.67
N MET A 55 -5.41 -1.80 1.17
CA MET A 55 -5.05 -3.18 0.89
C MET A 55 -6.14 -4.15 1.36
N GLU A 56 -6.60 -4.02 2.61
CA GLU A 56 -7.67 -4.88 3.14
C GLU A 56 -8.91 -4.84 2.26
N ARG A 57 -9.37 -3.64 1.88
CA ARG A 57 -10.57 -3.46 1.04
C ARG A 57 -10.40 -4.04 -0.36
N LEU A 58 -9.25 -3.79 -1.00
CA LEU A 58 -8.94 -4.33 -2.33
C LEU A 58 -8.95 -5.87 -2.33
N LEU A 59 -8.35 -6.48 -1.31
CA LEU A 59 -8.34 -7.94 -1.16
C LEU A 59 -9.73 -8.49 -0.85
N LYS A 60 -10.52 -7.76 -0.04
CA LYS A 60 -11.92 -8.12 0.24
C LYS A 60 -12.79 -8.09 -1.01
N LEU A 61 -12.59 -7.13 -1.92
CA LEU A 61 -13.27 -7.10 -3.22
C LEU A 61 -13.05 -8.40 -4.00
N ALA A 62 -11.82 -8.93 -4.02
CA ALA A 62 -11.51 -10.18 -4.73
C ALA A 62 -12.21 -11.40 -4.11
N VAL A 63 -12.13 -11.60 -2.79
CA VAL A 63 -12.76 -12.76 -2.14
C VAL A 63 -14.29 -12.69 -2.15
N ILE A 64 -14.87 -11.48 -2.04
CA ILE A 64 -16.32 -11.26 -2.17
C ILE A 64 -16.76 -11.59 -3.59
N THR A 65 -16.04 -11.10 -4.60
CA THR A 65 -16.36 -11.34 -6.01
C THR A 65 -16.28 -12.82 -6.35
N HIS A 66 -15.24 -13.52 -5.87
CA HIS A 66 -15.14 -14.98 -6.01
C HIS A 66 -16.35 -15.71 -5.40
N TYR A 67 -16.75 -15.33 -4.18
CA TYR A 67 -17.92 -15.92 -3.53
C TYR A 67 -19.18 -15.69 -4.36
N MET A 68 -19.38 -14.46 -4.85
CA MET A 68 -20.53 -14.14 -5.69
C MET A 68 -20.57 -14.97 -6.97
N LEU A 69 -19.44 -15.10 -7.68
CA LEU A 69 -19.35 -15.88 -8.91
C LEU A 69 -19.62 -17.38 -8.69
N THR A 70 -19.23 -17.93 -7.54
CA THR A 70 -19.42 -19.35 -7.21
C THR A 70 -20.76 -19.66 -6.56
N ASN A 71 -21.53 -18.63 -6.14
CA ASN A 71 -22.79 -18.78 -5.42
C ASN A 71 -23.96 -18.03 -6.09
N LYS A 72 -24.00 -18.00 -7.43
CA LYS A 72 -25.09 -17.39 -8.23
C LYS A 72 -25.37 -15.92 -7.83
N TYR A 73 -24.32 -15.14 -7.61
CA TYR A 73 -24.33 -13.75 -7.14
C TYR A 73 -24.92 -13.52 -5.74
N SER A 74 -25.02 -14.56 -4.92
CA SER A 74 -25.26 -14.39 -3.48
C SER A 74 -24.04 -13.73 -2.83
N THR A 75 -24.26 -12.80 -1.90
CA THR A 75 -23.18 -12.14 -1.17
C THR A 75 -22.81 -12.92 0.09
N PRO A 76 -21.54 -12.94 0.50
CA PRO A 76 -21.19 -13.51 1.80
C PRO A 76 -21.81 -12.67 2.92
N THR A 77 -22.15 -13.32 4.03
CA THR A 77 -22.60 -12.62 5.25
C THR A 77 -21.44 -11.91 5.93
N VAL A 78 -21.73 -10.86 6.71
CA VAL A 78 -20.72 -10.16 7.53
C VAL A 78 -19.98 -11.13 8.45
N LYS A 79 -20.70 -12.10 9.03
CA LYS A 79 -20.11 -13.15 9.87
C LYS A 79 -19.14 -14.03 9.08
N GLN A 80 -19.51 -14.46 7.86
CA GLN A 80 -18.61 -15.24 7.01
C GLN A 80 -17.34 -14.47 6.64
N LEU A 81 -17.46 -13.18 6.29
CA LEU A 81 -16.28 -12.35 5.99
C LEU A 81 -15.38 -12.18 7.21
N LYS A 82 -15.96 -11.87 8.37
CA LYS A 82 -15.20 -11.66 9.61
C LYS A 82 -14.53 -12.94 10.09
N THR A 83 -15.22 -14.07 10.07
CA THR A 83 -14.70 -15.35 10.59
C THR A 83 -13.70 -16.00 9.65
N LYS A 84 -13.90 -15.93 8.32
CA LYS A 84 -12.98 -16.56 7.36
C LYS A 84 -11.72 -15.76 7.07
N PHE A 85 -11.83 -14.43 7.03
CA PHE A 85 -10.75 -13.58 6.54
C PHE A 85 -10.31 -12.50 7.54
N GLY A 86 -11.19 -12.10 8.46
CA GLY A 86 -10.87 -11.08 9.47
C GLY A 86 -10.45 -9.74 8.85
N HIS A 87 -9.41 -9.14 9.44
CA HIS A 87 -8.76 -7.91 8.99
C HIS A 87 -7.27 -8.14 8.66
N ASP A 88 -6.87 -9.40 8.50
CA ASP A 88 -5.48 -9.77 8.32
C ASP A 88 -5.12 -9.69 6.82
N VAL A 89 -4.30 -8.70 6.47
CA VAL A 89 -3.87 -8.43 5.09
C VAL A 89 -3.07 -9.59 4.52
N LYS A 90 -2.20 -10.24 5.31
CA LYS A 90 -1.39 -11.37 4.87
C LYS A 90 -2.24 -12.59 4.53
N ILE A 91 -3.21 -12.92 5.39
CA ILE A 91 -4.16 -14.01 5.15
C ILE A 91 -4.99 -13.72 3.89
N LEU A 92 -5.59 -12.52 3.81
CA LEU A 92 -6.37 -12.08 2.66
C LEU A 92 -5.57 -12.14 1.35
N TYR A 93 -4.32 -11.70 1.38
CA TYR A 93 -3.43 -11.75 0.22
C TYR A 93 -3.15 -13.19 -0.21
N GLY A 94 -2.83 -14.07 0.75
CA GLY A 94 -2.62 -15.49 0.48
C GLY A 94 -3.85 -16.16 -0.13
N GLU A 95 -5.05 -15.85 0.36
CA GLU A 95 -6.31 -16.34 -0.21
C GLU A 95 -6.51 -15.84 -1.65
N CYS A 96 -6.24 -14.56 -1.93
CA CYS A 96 -6.32 -14.05 -3.30
C CYS A 96 -5.31 -14.75 -4.24
N MET A 97 -4.10 -15.04 -3.76
CA MET A 97 -3.10 -15.75 -4.55
C MET A 97 -3.53 -17.19 -4.88
N LYS A 98 -4.27 -17.86 -3.98
CA LYS A 98 -4.87 -19.18 -4.27
C LYS A 98 -5.95 -19.11 -5.36
N LEU A 99 -6.59 -17.96 -5.54
CA LEU A 99 -7.60 -17.74 -6.58
C LEU A 99 -6.98 -17.45 -7.95
N MET A 100 -5.73 -16.95 -8.01
CA MET A 100 -5.07 -16.60 -9.28
C MET A 100 -5.16 -17.72 -10.32
N PRO A 101 -4.76 -18.99 -10.05
CA PRO A 101 -4.81 -20.06 -11.05
C PRO A 101 -6.21 -20.37 -11.59
N ILE A 102 -7.28 -19.97 -10.89
CA ILE A 102 -8.68 -20.21 -11.28
C ILE A 102 -9.14 -19.19 -12.35
N TYR A 103 -8.58 -17.99 -12.33
CA TYR A 103 -9.04 -16.86 -13.14
C TYR A 103 -7.98 -16.35 -14.12
N HIS A 104 -6.70 -16.40 -13.75
CA HIS A 104 -5.61 -15.84 -14.53
C HIS A 104 -4.38 -16.78 -14.47
N PRO A 105 -3.90 -17.31 -15.60
CA PRO A 105 -2.87 -18.36 -15.63
C PRO A 105 -1.48 -17.86 -15.20
N LYS A 106 -1.26 -16.55 -15.17
CA LYS A 106 0.07 -15.98 -14.87
C LYS A 106 0.32 -15.91 -13.37
N GLN A 107 1.32 -16.66 -12.92
CA GLN A 107 1.86 -16.51 -11.58
C GLN A 107 2.74 -15.26 -11.50
N THR A 108 2.62 -14.54 -10.39
CA THR A 108 3.54 -13.45 -10.05
C THR A 108 4.38 -13.90 -8.87
N LYS A 109 5.69 -13.67 -8.94
CA LYS A 109 6.63 -14.03 -7.89
C LYS A 109 6.88 -12.80 -7.00
N LEU A 110 6.67 -12.95 -5.70
CA LEU A 110 7.05 -11.94 -4.72
C LEU A 110 8.56 -11.97 -4.46
N GLU A 111 9.13 -10.79 -4.27
CA GLU A 111 10.49 -10.60 -3.78
C GLU A 111 10.51 -10.62 -2.24
N THR A 112 11.69 -10.81 -1.64
CA THR A 112 11.84 -10.82 -0.16
C THR A 112 11.36 -9.52 0.49
N GLU A 113 11.61 -8.38 -0.15
CA GLU A 113 11.16 -7.06 0.31
C GLU A 113 9.65 -6.89 0.29
N ASP A 114 8.96 -7.64 -0.57
CA ASP A 114 7.50 -7.59 -0.65
C ASP A 114 6.85 -8.23 0.56
N GLN A 115 7.44 -9.34 1.04
CA GLN A 115 6.96 -10.02 2.23
C GLN A 115 7.11 -9.11 3.46
N ALA A 116 8.22 -8.39 3.59
CA ALA A 116 8.43 -7.43 4.68
C ALA A 116 7.39 -6.30 4.66
N LEU A 117 7.01 -5.81 3.48
CA LEU A 117 5.94 -4.81 3.35
C LEU A 117 4.57 -5.38 3.75
N ILE A 118 4.21 -6.57 3.26
CA ILE A 118 2.95 -7.24 3.62
C ILE A 118 2.88 -7.47 5.14
N ASP A 119 3.96 -7.95 5.74
CA ASP A 119 4.04 -8.22 7.18
C ASP A 119 3.90 -6.92 7.99
N PHE A 120 4.57 -5.84 7.56
CA PHE A 120 4.44 -4.53 8.20
C PHE A 120 3.01 -4.01 8.19
N PHE A 121 2.33 -4.01 7.04
CA PHE A 121 0.95 -3.50 6.95
C PHE A 121 -0.05 -4.39 7.68
N THR A 122 0.21 -5.70 7.74
CA THR A 122 -0.59 -6.65 8.53
C THR A 122 -0.46 -6.37 10.02
N GLU A 123 0.77 -6.24 10.52
CA GLU A 123 1.04 -5.95 11.94
C GLU A 123 0.49 -4.56 12.33
N TYR A 124 0.72 -3.55 11.48
CA TYR A 124 0.28 -2.19 11.73
C TYR A 124 -1.25 -2.12 11.87
N ALA A 125 -1.98 -2.76 10.96
CA ALA A 125 -3.45 -2.78 10.99
C ALA A 125 -4.01 -3.42 12.27
N ALA A 126 -3.38 -4.52 12.71
CA ALA A 126 -3.82 -5.29 13.86
C ALA A 126 -3.50 -4.58 15.19
N ASN A 127 -2.25 -4.18 15.38
CA ASN A 127 -1.71 -3.91 16.72
C ASN A 127 -1.16 -2.50 16.89
N SER A 128 -0.70 -1.85 15.82
CA SER A 128 0.14 -0.65 15.96
C SER A 128 -0.54 0.66 15.56
N ARG A 129 -1.82 0.64 15.17
CA ARG A 129 -2.61 1.85 14.87
C ARG A 129 -2.68 2.85 16.03
N TYR A 130 -2.70 2.35 17.26
CA TYR A 130 -2.72 3.16 18.47
C TYR A 130 -1.40 3.04 19.26
N PHE A 131 -0.30 2.65 18.60
CA PHE A 131 1.00 2.41 19.23
C PHE A 131 1.39 3.52 20.21
N ASN A 132 1.36 4.79 19.76
CA ASN A 132 1.76 5.92 20.60
C ASN A 132 0.86 6.07 21.85
N LEU A 133 -0.45 5.85 21.72
CA LEU A 133 -1.37 5.93 22.86
C LEU A 133 -1.17 4.74 23.82
N ASN A 134 -0.98 3.55 23.27
CA ASN A 134 -0.78 2.32 24.04
C ASN A 134 0.54 2.36 24.84
N GLU A 135 1.63 2.82 24.23
CA GLU A 135 2.93 3.00 24.87
C GLU A 135 2.86 4.01 26.02
N VAL A 136 2.18 5.14 25.82
CA VAL A 136 1.95 6.14 26.88
C VAL A 136 1.12 5.56 28.02
N CYS A 137 0.20 4.64 27.72
CA CYS A 137 -0.69 3.97 28.68
C CYS A 137 -0.14 2.63 29.21
N GLU A 138 1.18 2.41 29.20
CA GLU A 138 1.89 1.29 29.85
C GLU A 138 1.90 -0.07 29.14
N ALA A 139 1.38 -0.19 27.92
CA ALA A 139 1.60 -1.39 27.12
C ALA A 139 2.99 -1.32 26.50
N ARG A 140 4.04 -1.80 27.20
CA ARG A 140 5.40 -1.89 26.61
C ARG A 140 5.37 -2.76 25.36
N MET A 141 5.41 -2.11 24.22
CA MET A 141 5.49 -2.69 22.90
C MET A 141 6.96 -2.78 22.47
N ASP A 142 7.29 -3.83 21.74
CA ASP A 142 8.68 -4.23 21.49
C ASP A 142 9.45 -3.21 20.62
N ARG A 143 8.78 -2.57 19.65
CA ARG A 143 9.42 -1.60 18.75
C ARG A 143 8.43 -0.67 18.04
N SER A 144 8.82 0.60 17.85
CA SER A 144 8.03 1.61 17.15
C SER A 144 7.78 1.24 15.68
N PRO A 145 6.56 1.48 15.15
CA PRO A 145 6.27 1.35 13.71
C PRO A 145 7.19 2.21 12.84
N LEU A 146 7.65 3.36 13.35
CA LEU A 146 8.58 4.21 12.63
C LEU A 146 9.97 3.58 12.52
N ASP A 147 10.44 2.85 13.54
CA ASP A 147 11.75 2.20 13.48
C ASP A 147 11.71 1.00 12.54
N LYS A 148 10.66 0.17 12.64
CA LYS A 148 10.42 -0.93 11.69
C LYS A 148 10.32 -0.42 10.26
N TRP A 149 9.60 0.70 10.06
CA TRP A 149 9.48 1.32 8.74
C TRP A 149 10.82 1.80 8.20
N LEU A 150 11.65 2.42 9.04
CA LEU A 150 12.96 2.91 8.63
C LEU A 150 13.85 1.79 8.09
N GLU A 151 13.83 0.61 8.72
CA GLU A 151 14.58 -0.56 8.24
C GLU A 151 14.11 -1.03 6.87
N ILE A 152 12.80 -1.16 6.69
CA ILE A 152 12.21 -1.54 5.39
C ILE A 152 12.59 -0.51 4.32
N ALA A 153 12.40 0.78 4.62
CA ALA A 153 12.71 1.87 3.71
C ALA A 153 14.20 1.91 3.33
N ARG A 154 15.10 1.68 4.29
CA ARG A 154 16.55 1.54 4.05
C ARG A 154 16.84 0.34 3.17
N SER A 155 16.33 -0.83 3.51
CA SER A 155 16.56 -2.08 2.76
C SER A 155 16.13 -1.96 1.29
N VAL A 156 14.94 -1.40 1.03
CA VAL A 156 14.44 -1.15 -0.33
C VAL A 156 15.34 -0.14 -1.06
N TYR A 157 15.77 0.93 -0.40
CA TYR A 157 16.66 1.91 -1.01
C TYR A 157 18.00 1.30 -1.42
N GLU A 158 18.60 0.50 -0.54
CA GLU A 158 19.90 -0.13 -0.77
C GLU A 158 19.86 -1.21 -1.84
N ARG A 159 18.78 -1.99 -1.91
CA ARG A 159 18.58 -3.02 -2.93
C ARG A 159 18.42 -2.43 -4.33
N HIS A 160 17.78 -1.26 -4.43
CA HIS A 160 17.43 -0.63 -5.73
C HIS A 160 18.28 0.59 -6.09
N THR A 161 19.34 0.87 -5.32
CA THR A 161 20.27 1.96 -5.57
C THR A 161 21.70 1.46 -5.42
N SER A 162 22.52 1.67 -6.46
CA SER A 162 23.91 1.19 -6.47
C SER A 162 24.70 1.76 -5.28
N TYR A 163 25.69 1.02 -4.80
CA TYR A 163 26.58 1.50 -3.74
C TYR A 163 27.27 2.82 -4.13
N GLN A 164 27.72 2.94 -5.37
CA GLN A 164 28.38 4.14 -5.90
C GLN A 164 27.46 5.36 -5.85
N ASP A 165 26.19 5.20 -6.25
CA ASP A 165 25.21 6.29 -6.16
C ASP A 165 24.95 6.66 -4.70
N ARG A 166 24.81 5.68 -3.80
CA ARG A 166 24.60 5.94 -2.37
C ARG A 166 25.78 6.70 -1.76
N GLN A 167 27.00 6.28 -2.04
CA GLN A 167 28.22 6.93 -1.56
C GLN A 167 28.34 8.36 -2.09
N LYS A 168 28.11 8.55 -3.40
CA LYS A 168 28.08 9.88 -4.01
C LYS A 168 27.07 10.79 -3.33
N CYS A 169 25.86 10.29 -3.07
CA CYS A 169 24.81 11.08 -2.42
C CYS A 169 25.17 11.48 -0.98
N ALA A 170 25.82 10.59 -0.22
CA ALA A 170 26.31 10.91 1.12
C ALA A 170 27.40 11.99 1.07
N MET A 171 28.30 11.91 0.09
CA MET A 171 29.34 12.92 -0.12
C MET A 171 28.75 14.28 -0.55
N ASP A 172 27.79 14.27 -1.48
CA ASP A 172 27.08 15.48 -1.92
C ASP A 172 26.36 16.16 -0.74
N LEU A 173 25.87 15.37 0.23
CA LEU A 173 25.26 15.90 1.44
C LEU A 173 26.28 16.61 2.33
N LEU A 174 27.46 16.02 2.55
CA LEU A 174 28.57 16.66 3.29
C LEU A 174 28.99 17.97 2.62
N TYR A 175 29.22 17.96 1.30
CA TYR A 175 29.54 19.18 0.56
C TYR A 175 28.43 20.23 0.64
N SER A 176 27.17 19.82 0.71
CA SER A 176 26.06 20.75 0.93
C SER A 176 26.08 21.34 2.34
N MET A 177 26.46 20.57 3.36
CA MET A 177 26.62 21.07 4.73
C MET A 177 27.73 22.11 4.80
N ASP A 178 28.90 21.82 4.22
CA ASP A 178 30.03 22.73 4.18
C ASP A 178 29.69 24.04 3.48
N ARG A 179 29.06 23.97 2.29
CA ARG A 179 28.63 25.16 1.53
C ARG A 179 27.63 26.04 2.28
N THR A 180 26.81 25.44 3.14
CA THR A 180 25.81 26.17 3.93
C THR A 180 26.31 26.59 5.31
N GLY A 181 27.58 26.30 5.63
CA GLY A 181 28.17 26.57 6.95
C GLY A 181 27.54 25.74 8.07
N ARG A 182 26.83 24.66 7.74
CA ARG A 182 26.14 23.81 8.72
C ARG A 182 27.13 22.84 9.37
N GLN A 183 27.47 23.08 10.63
CA GLN A 183 28.37 22.22 11.39
C GLN A 183 27.74 20.84 11.68
N ASN A 184 28.56 19.78 11.62
CA ASN A 184 28.14 18.42 11.93
C ASN A 184 28.23 18.12 13.45
N ALA A 185 27.46 18.86 14.25
CA ALA A 185 27.40 18.67 15.71
C ALA A 185 26.35 17.62 16.11
N PHE A 186 26.37 17.21 17.39
CA PHE A 186 25.30 16.40 17.98
C PHE A 186 23.98 17.17 18.03
N THR A 187 22.88 16.45 17.86
CA THR A 187 21.51 16.95 17.93
C THR A 187 20.79 16.41 19.17
N THR A 188 19.57 16.89 19.41
CA THR A 188 18.68 16.34 20.45
C THR A 188 17.96 15.07 20.01
N TYR A 189 18.11 14.66 18.74
CA TYR A 189 17.50 13.42 18.23
C TYR A 189 18.36 12.22 18.58
N LEU A 190 17.70 11.11 18.92
CA LEU A 190 18.35 9.85 19.28
C LEU A 190 18.14 8.81 18.16
N ASP A 191 19.10 7.90 18.04
CA ASP A 191 18.95 6.70 17.22
C ASP A 191 18.10 5.62 17.92
N GLU A 192 17.93 4.48 17.25
CA GLU A 192 17.12 3.36 17.76
C GLU A 192 17.71 2.72 19.03
N SER A 193 18.97 3.00 19.35
CA SER A 193 19.67 2.54 20.56
C SER A 193 19.71 3.61 21.67
N GLY A 194 19.15 4.80 21.42
CA GLY A 194 19.17 5.92 22.35
C GLY A 194 20.42 6.79 22.29
N HIS A 195 21.29 6.62 21.30
CA HIS A 195 22.49 7.46 21.16
C HIS A 195 22.18 8.76 20.41
N PRO A 196 22.79 9.90 20.81
CA PRO A 196 22.62 11.17 20.10
C PRO A 196 23.09 11.10 18.65
N MET A 197 22.22 11.54 17.73
CA MET A 197 22.52 11.63 16.31
C MET A 197 23.24 12.94 15.98
N MET A 198 24.18 12.89 15.05
CA MET A 198 24.76 14.10 14.45
C MET A 198 23.82 14.71 13.39
N VAL A 199 24.04 15.98 13.07
CA VAL A 199 23.29 16.67 12.01
C VAL A 199 23.33 15.92 10.68
N PHE A 200 24.48 15.36 10.32
CA PHE A 200 24.63 14.51 9.14
C PHE A 200 23.71 13.29 9.20
N ASP A 201 23.63 12.59 10.33
CA ASP A 201 22.81 11.39 10.47
C ASP A 201 21.32 11.72 10.26
N CYS A 202 20.86 12.85 10.80
CA CYS A 202 19.50 13.32 10.59
C CYS A 202 19.21 13.63 9.12
N LEU A 203 20.09 14.38 8.46
CA LEU A 203 19.92 14.76 7.06
C LEU A 203 20.04 13.56 6.12
N HIS A 204 20.95 12.63 6.41
CA HIS A 204 21.12 11.41 5.64
C HIS A 204 19.89 10.51 5.78
N ARG A 205 19.35 10.34 7.00
CA ARG A 205 18.09 9.63 7.22
C ARG A 205 16.95 10.25 6.42
N GLN A 206 16.82 11.58 6.45
CA GLN A 206 15.82 12.30 5.67
C GLN A 206 15.97 12.07 4.16
N TYR A 207 17.21 12.06 3.68
CA TYR A 207 17.53 11.79 2.29
C TYR A 207 17.12 10.37 1.88
N VAL A 208 17.51 9.36 2.67
CA VAL A 208 17.18 7.96 2.41
C VAL A 208 15.67 7.75 2.34
N ILE A 209 14.90 8.31 3.27
CA ILE A 209 13.42 8.22 3.23
C ILE A 209 12.84 8.86 1.97
N LYS A 210 13.30 10.06 1.63
CA LYS A 210 12.83 10.76 0.44
C LYS A 210 13.10 9.96 -0.84
N LYS A 211 14.21 9.21 -0.89
CA LYS A 211 14.60 8.39 -2.05
C LYS A 211 13.97 7.00 -2.03
N SER A 212 13.69 6.43 -0.86
CA SER A 212 13.04 5.14 -0.72
C SER A 212 11.55 5.21 -1.03
N ALA A 213 10.85 6.30 -0.68
CA ALA A 213 9.40 6.43 -0.85
C ALA A 213 8.88 6.01 -2.25
N PRO A 214 9.40 6.53 -3.39
CA PRO A 214 8.96 6.09 -4.71
C PRO A 214 9.32 4.63 -5.03
N LEU A 215 10.40 4.09 -4.46
CA LEU A 215 10.79 2.69 -4.64
C LEU A 215 9.85 1.76 -3.87
N VAL A 216 9.48 2.15 -2.64
CA VAL A 216 8.51 1.43 -1.83
C VAL A 216 7.13 1.46 -2.46
N ILE A 217 6.68 2.60 -2.99
CA ILE A 217 5.42 2.67 -3.76
C ILE A 217 5.47 1.75 -4.97
N TRP A 218 6.60 1.70 -5.68
CA TRP A 218 6.76 0.74 -6.77
C TRP A 218 6.62 -0.71 -6.28
N ARG A 219 7.25 -1.09 -5.16
CA ARG A 219 7.07 -2.44 -4.59
C ARG A 219 5.60 -2.71 -4.22
N LEU A 220 4.90 -1.75 -3.62
CA LEU A 220 3.48 -1.87 -3.30
C LEU A 220 2.60 -2.04 -4.55
N VAL A 221 2.93 -1.33 -5.63
CA VAL A 221 2.28 -1.54 -6.93
C VAL A 221 2.54 -2.95 -7.45
N GLU A 222 3.77 -3.46 -7.38
CA GLU A 222 4.07 -4.85 -7.80
C GLU A 222 3.35 -5.89 -6.92
N ILE A 223 3.25 -5.66 -5.61
CA ILE A 223 2.50 -6.53 -4.68
C ILE A 223 1.01 -6.58 -5.07
N LEU A 224 0.42 -5.44 -5.43
CA LEU A 224 -1.02 -5.36 -5.70
C LEU A 224 -1.39 -5.60 -7.17
N ARG A 225 -0.43 -5.57 -8.10
CA ARG A 225 -0.64 -5.85 -9.53
C ARG A 225 -1.31 -7.21 -9.79
N PRO A 226 -0.93 -8.32 -9.11
CA PRO A 226 -1.65 -9.60 -9.24
C PRO A 226 -3.12 -9.49 -8.84
N ILE A 227 -3.45 -8.69 -7.84
CA ILE A 227 -4.83 -8.49 -7.39
C ILE A 227 -5.64 -7.70 -8.41
N HIS A 228 -5.03 -6.71 -9.07
CA HIS A 228 -5.65 -6.03 -10.21
C HIS A 228 -6.00 -7.02 -11.33
N LEU A 229 -5.04 -7.86 -11.75
CA LEU A 229 -5.25 -8.87 -12.79
C LEU A 229 -6.31 -9.91 -12.38
N LEU A 230 -6.36 -10.27 -11.10
CA LEU A 230 -7.39 -11.15 -10.55
C LEU A 230 -8.79 -10.53 -10.71
N LEU A 231 -8.93 -9.27 -10.33
CA LEU A 231 -10.20 -8.55 -10.37
C LEU A 231 -10.67 -8.31 -11.81
N GLU A 232 -9.77 -7.96 -12.72
CA GLU A 232 -10.04 -7.87 -14.17
C GLU A 232 -10.58 -9.19 -14.72
N ALA A 233 -9.87 -10.30 -14.45
CA ALA A 233 -10.29 -11.63 -14.90
C ALA A 233 -11.65 -12.05 -14.29
N MET A 234 -11.91 -11.69 -13.03
CA MET A 234 -13.21 -11.92 -12.39
C MET A 234 -14.33 -11.10 -13.04
N ALA A 235 -14.09 -9.83 -13.39
CA ALA A 235 -15.06 -8.98 -14.07
C ALA A 235 -15.40 -9.49 -15.47
N HIS A 236 -14.39 -9.96 -16.22
CA HIS A 236 -14.60 -10.62 -17.51
C HIS A 236 -15.47 -11.89 -17.37
N LYS A 237 -15.16 -12.75 -16.40
CA LYS A 237 -15.96 -13.96 -16.13
C LYS A 237 -17.39 -13.63 -15.70
N ALA A 238 -17.59 -12.56 -14.93
CA ALA A 238 -18.92 -12.09 -14.56
C ALA A 238 -19.71 -11.68 -15.80
N SER A 239 -19.09 -10.92 -16.70
CA SER A 239 -19.71 -10.45 -17.95
C SER A 239 -20.11 -11.61 -18.86
N GLU A 240 -19.25 -12.64 -18.99
CA GLU A 240 -19.57 -13.86 -19.74
C GLU A 240 -20.77 -14.61 -19.13
N TYR A 241 -20.80 -14.76 -17.81
CA TYR A 241 -21.90 -15.41 -17.11
C TYR A 241 -23.22 -14.65 -17.27
N GLU A 242 -23.21 -13.32 -17.11
CA GLU A 242 -24.40 -12.47 -17.28
C GLU A 242 -24.96 -12.55 -18.71
N LYS A 243 -24.09 -12.50 -19.73
CA LYS A 243 -24.46 -12.70 -21.14
C LYS A 243 -25.10 -14.08 -21.36
N SER A 244 -24.50 -15.14 -20.81
CA SER A 244 -25.02 -16.51 -20.95
C SER A 244 -26.41 -16.71 -20.33
N GLN A 245 -26.76 -15.92 -19.31
CA GLN A 245 -28.03 -15.96 -18.61
C GLN A 245 -29.08 -14.99 -19.19
N GLY A 246 -28.76 -14.27 -20.27
CA GLY A 246 -29.64 -13.26 -20.86
C GLY A 246 -29.96 -12.11 -19.90
N LYS A 247 -29.12 -11.86 -18.89
CA LYS A 247 -29.33 -10.77 -17.93
C LYS A 247 -28.75 -9.47 -18.48
N PRO A 248 -29.58 -8.42 -18.70
CA PRO A 248 -29.09 -7.14 -19.23
C PRO A 248 -28.44 -6.25 -18.15
N ILE A 249 -28.38 -6.69 -16.89
CA ILE A 249 -27.96 -5.88 -15.75
C ILE A 249 -26.63 -6.40 -15.21
N MET A 250 -25.62 -5.55 -15.26
CA MET A 250 -24.30 -5.79 -14.70
C MET A 250 -24.36 -5.77 -13.17
N ILE A 251 -23.81 -6.81 -12.53
CA ILE A 251 -23.75 -6.92 -11.06
C ILE A 251 -22.33 -6.65 -10.56
N ILE A 252 -21.32 -7.18 -11.25
CA ILE A 252 -19.91 -6.97 -10.92
C ILE A 252 -19.36 -5.88 -11.85
N PRO A 253 -18.78 -4.78 -11.32
CA PRO A 253 -18.20 -3.75 -12.18
C PRO A 253 -16.89 -4.22 -12.82
N HIS A 254 -16.50 -3.54 -13.89
CA HIS A 254 -15.17 -3.59 -14.47
C HIS A 254 -14.16 -2.96 -13.48
N TYR A 255 -13.59 -3.78 -12.62
CA TYR A 255 -12.66 -3.32 -11.58
C TYR A 255 -11.38 -2.70 -12.15
N GLU A 256 -10.99 -3.12 -13.35
CA GLU A 256 -9.85 -2.61 -14.11
C GLU A 256 -9.90 -1.08 -14.31
N ASP A 257 -11.10 -0.52 -14.47
CA ASP A 257 -11.33 0.92 -14.63
C ASP A 257 -10.98 1.73 -13.37
N PHE A 258 -10.98 1.10 -12.19
CA PHE A 258 -10.69 1.76 -10.92
C PHE A 258 -9.23 1.60 -10.52
N PHE A 259 -8.63 0.45 -10.82
CA PHE A 259 -7.32 0.07 -10.27
C PHE A 259 -6.19 0.08 -11.31
N TYR A 260 -6.39 0.70 -12.47
CA TYR A 260 -5.35 0.81 -13.52
C TYR A 260 -4.06 1.50 -13.07
N PHE A 261 -4.07 2.26 -11.97
CA PHE A 261 -2.84 2.81 -11.38
C PHE A 261 -1.85 1.71 -10.92
N LEU A 262 -2.34 0.50 -10.64
CA LEU A 262 -1.53 -0.68 -10.33
C LEU A 262 -0.79 -1.24 -11.55
N LEU A 263 -1.06 -0.72 -12.75
CA LEU A 263 -0.32 -1.07 -13.95
C LEU A 263 0.89 -0.17 -14.18
N ALA A 264 1.06 0.91 -13.42
CA ALA A 264 2.14 1.88 -13.63
C ALA A 264 3.54 1.23 -13.60
N ASP A 265 4.41 1.69 -14.50
CA ASP A 265 5.80 1.22 -14.58
C ASP A 265 6.70 1.95 -13.57
N LYS A 266 7.83 1.32 -13.22
CA LYS A 266 8.80 1.86 -12.25
C LYS A 266 9.27 3.28 -12.59
N ALA A 267 9.49 3.60 -13.86
CA ALA A 267 10.00 4.90 -14.27
C ALA A 267 8.93 5.99 -14.10
N ALA A 268 7.68 5.72 -14.48
CA ALA A 268 6.56 6.62 -14.23
C ALA A 268 6.35 6.84 -12.73
N ILE A 269 6.38 5.78 -11.91
CA ILE A 269 6.23 5.84 -10.46
C ILE A 269 7.27 6.76 -9.82
N LYS A 270 8.55 6.62 -10.19
CA LYS A 270 9.65 7.44 -9.65
C LYS A 270 9.48 8.94 -9.93
N ARG A 271 8.80 9.31 -11.02
CA ARG A 271 8.57 10.71 -11.40
C ARG A 271 7.32 11.30 -10.75
N ARG A 272 6.33 10.48 -10.37
CA ARG A 272 5.07 10.95 -9.79
C ARG A 272 5.31 11.57 -8.41
N LYS A 273 4.66 12.72 -8.18
CA LYS A 273 4.65 13.46 -6.91
C LYS A 273 3.27 13.57 -6.28
N ARG A 274 2.23 13.29 -7.08
CA ARG A 274 0.83 13.30 -6.69
C ARG A 274 0.16 12.12 -7.37
N TRP A 275 -0.49 11.27 -6.60
CA TRP A 275 -1.16 10.07 -7.06
C TRP A 275 -2.66 10.33 -7.13
N LEU A 276 -3.26 10.82 -6.04
CA LEU A 276 -4.70 11.00 -5.98
C LEU A 276 -5.21 11.94 -7.08
N ASP A 277 -4.56 13.10 -7.24
CA ASP A 277 -4.94 14.09 -8.26
C ASP A 277 -4.89 13.52 -9.68
N ILE A 278 -3.88 12.69 -10.00
CA ILE A 278 -3.71 12.18 -11.37
C ILE A 278 -4.77 11.14 -11.74
N PHE A 279 -5.22 10.33 -10.77
CA PHE A 279 -6.13 9.22 -11.02
C PHE A 279 -7.60 9.55 -10.69
N ASN A 280 -7.89 10.80 -10.32
CA ASN A 280 -9.24 11.33 -10.10
C ASN A 280 -9.64 12.45 -11.08
N ASN A 281 -8.70 12.93 -11.89
CA ASN A 281 -8.96 13.88 -12.97
C ASN A 281 -9.35 13.18 -14.28
#